data_AF-A0AA38NN46-F1
#
_entry.id   AF-A0AA38NN46-F1
#
_cell.length_a   1.000
_cell.length_b   1.000
_cell.length_c   1.000
_cell.angle_alpha   90.00
_cell.angle_beta   90.00
_cell.angle_gamma   90.00
#
_symmetry.space_group_name_H-M   'P 1'
#
loop_
_entity.id
_entity.type
_entity.pdbx_description
1 polymer ?
#
loop_
_entity_poly.entity_id
_entity_poly.type
_entity_poly.pdbx_seq_one_letter_code
_entity_poly.pdbx_strand_id
1 'polypeptide(L)'
;MLALLRHRPENQWDPFEGEAQFHLADLLFKDVEMSQGNIDELLNIWLLYQCQVARTFPEPCSSCSDGPFGTHLDMYSTIDSIVDGSAPWRCLQTVVDPTLPRNAPEWKKVSYQVWYRDPDTVIANILTNAEFAKDFDVAPYVHLDGAWKRHWADFMLGNFAWQHAVYISLDNCTTGAMLAPIILGTDKTTVLVATGL
;
A
#
# COMPACT_ATOMS: atom_id res chain seq x y z
N MET A 1 -0.64 -28.86 -11.71
CA MET A 1 -1.15 -28.46 -13.02
C MET A 1 -2.54 -27.87 -12.84
N LEU A 2 -2.62 -26.55 -12.73
CA LEU A 2 -3.79 -25.70 -12.98
C LEU A 2 -3.21 -24.27 -13.01
N ALA A 3 -2.62 -23.92 -14.15
CA ALA A 3 -2.28 -22.53 -14.42
C ALA A 3 -3.63 -21.79 -14.48
N LEU A 4 -3.92 -20.99 -13.46
CA LEU A 4 -4.98 -20.01 -13.53
C LEU A 4 -4.68 -19.16 -14.76
N LEU A 5 -5.49 -19.32 -15.81
CA LEU A 5 -5.53 -18.41 -16.94
C LEU A 5 -6.02 -17.07 -16.36
N ARG A 6 -5.09 -16.29 -15.78
CA ARG A 6 -5.32 -14.86 -15.55
C ARG A 6 -5.65 -14.30 -16.91
N HIS A 7 -6.88 -13.80 -17.06
CA HIS A 7 -7.27 -13.00 -18.20
C HIS A 7 -6.18 -11.93 -18.35
N ARG A 8 -5.37 -11.99 -19.40
CA ARG A 8 -4.37 -10.95 -19.62
C ARG A 8 -5.18 -9.69 -19.94
N PRO A 9 -5.12 -8.63 -19.12
CA PRO A 9 -5.91 -7.45 -19.39
C PRO A 9 -5.52 -6.89 -20.76
N GLU A 10 -6.50 -6.35 -21.51
CA GLU A 10 -6.25 -5.75 -22.82
C GLU A 10 -5.19 -4.64 -22.72
N ASN A 11 -5.17 -3.95 -21.58
CA ASN A 11 -4.14 -3.03 -21.18
C ASN A 11 -3.41 -3.54 -19.93
N GLN A 12 -2.12 -3.80 -20.07
CA GLN A 12 -1.25 -4.28 -18.98
C GLN A 12 -0.95 -3.19 -17.93
N TRP A 13 -1.24 -1.95 -18.29
CA TRP A 13 -0.95 -0.75 -17.51
C TRP A 13 -2.21 -0.11 -16.96
N ASP A 14 -3.38 -0.77 -16.99
CA ASP A 14 -4.61 -0.23 -16.40
C ASP A 14 -4.37 0.21 -14.94
N PRO A 15 -4.84 1.40 -14.51
CA PRO A 15 -5.75 2.34 -15.19
C PRO A 15 -5.07 3.35 -16.13
N PHE A 16 -3.75 3.26 -16.31
CA PHE A 16 -3.01 4.15 -17.20
C PHE A 16 -3.24 3.78 -18.67
N GLU A 17 -3.36 4.75 -19.57
CA GLU A 17 -3.47 4.58 -21.02
C GLU A 17 -2.33 3.73 -21.61
N GLY A 18 -1.15 3.73 -20.98
CA GLY A 18 -0.03 2.88 -21.37
C GLY A 18 1.23 3.07 -20.54
N GLU A 19 2.30 2.38 -20.97
CA GLU A 19 3.60 2.31 -20.29
C GLU A 19 4.22 3.68 -19.97
N ALA A 20 4.15 4.61 -20.93
CA ALA A 20 4.73 5.95 -20.75
C ALA A 20 4.02 6.74 -19.65
N GLN A 21 2.69 6.65 -19.58
CA GLN A 21 1.90 7.33 -18.57
C GLN A 21 2.16 6.72 -17.18
N PHE A 22 2.24 5.38 -17.09
CA PHE A 22 2.60 4.67 -15.87
C PHE A 22 3.98 5.09 -15.34
N HIS A 23 5.03 5.03 -16.17
CA HIS A 23 6.38 5.35 -15.73
C HIS A 23 6.55 6.83 -15.35
N LEU A 24 5.81 7.73 -16.00
CA LEU A 24 5.82 9.13 -15.59
C LEU A 24 5.17 9.29 -14.21
N ALA A 25 4.03 8.65 -13.96
CA ALA A 25 3.40 8.68 -12.64
C ALA A 25 4.29 8.06 -11.55
N ASP A 26 4.91 6.90 -11.79
CA ASP A 26 5.82 6.23 -10.84
C ASP A 26 7.02 7.14 -10.49
N LEU A 27 7.63 7.77 -11.50
CA LEU A 27 8.73 8.71 -11.29
C LEU A 27 8.29 9.96 -10.51
N LEU A 28 7.22 10.63 -10.95
CA LEU A 28 6.82 11.92 -10.39
C LEU A 28 6.20 11.79 -9.01
N PHE A 29 5.37 10.78 -8.79
CA PHE A 29 4.63 10.60 -7.54
C PHE A 29 5.46 9.89 -6.47
N LYS A 30 6.13 8.80 -6.82
CA LYS A 30 6.76 7.90 -5.83
C LYS A 30 8.26 8.13 -5.71
N ASP A 31 8.99 8.29 -6.81
CA ASP A 31 10.45 8.42 -6.72
C ASP A 31 10.90 9.86 -6.42
N VAL A 32 10.31 10.85 -7.08
CA VAL A 32 10.68 12.28 -6.95
C VAL A 32 9.80 13.01 -5.95
N GLU A 33 8.58 12.51 -5.68
CA GLU A 33 7.56 13.18 -4.86
C GLU A 33 7.37 14.65 -5.28
N MET A 34 7.26 14.87 -6.59
CA MET A 34 7.23 16.21 -7.18
C MET A 34 6.01 16.99 -6.68
N SER A 35 6.20 18.27 -6.34
CA SER A 35 5.10 19.12 -5.92
C SER A 35 4.05 19.29 -7.03
N GLN A 36 2.78 19.44 -6.65
CA GLN A 36 1.64 19.62 -7.56
C GLN A 36 1.89 20.72 -8.60
N GLY A 37 2.38 21.89 -8.16
CA GLY A 37 2.68 23.01 -9.04
C GLY A 37 3.80 22.69 -10.04
N ASN A 38 4.83 21.95 -9.62
CA ASN A 38 5.91 21.54 -10.53
C ASN A 38 5.45 20.46 -11.52
N ILE A 39 4.53 19.56 -11.12
CA ILE A 39 3.91 18.60 -12.04
C ILE A 39 3.13 19.36 -13.11
N ASP A 40 2.30 20.33 -12.73
CA ASP A 40 1.55 21.15 -13.69
C ASP A 40 2.50 21.93 -14.61
N GLU A 41 3.59 22.50 -14.08
CA GLU A 41 4.58 23.20 -14.90
C GLU A 41 5.26 22.27 -15.91
N LEU A 42 5.66 21.06 -15.48
CA LEU A 42 6.25 20.07 -16.35
C LEU A 42 5.30 19.64 -17.48
N LEU A 43 4.03 19.35 -17.16
CA LEU A 43 3.02 18.97 -18.14
C LEU A 43 2.73 20.11 -19.12
N ASN A 44 2.72 21.37 -18.65
CA ASN A 44 2.61 22.55 -19.52
C ASN A 44 3.81 22.68 -20.47
N ILE A 45 5.04 22.47 -20.00
CA ILE A 45 6.25 22.48 -20.85
C ILE A 45 6.14 21.39 -21.92
N TRP A 46 5.66 20.21 -21.56
CA TRP A 46 5.45 19.10 -22.48
C TRP A 46 4.45 19.45 -23.59
N LEU A 47 3.31 20.03 -23.22
CA LEU A 47 2.28 20.48 -24.16
C LEU A 47 2.82 21.55 -25.14
N LEU A 48 3.61 22.51 -24.63
CA LEU A 48 4.25 23.52 -25.47
C LEU A 48 5.21 22.90 -26.48
N TYR A 49 6.01 21.92 -26.05
CA TYR A 49 6.93 21.19 -26.92
C TYR A 49 6.18 20.41 -28.00
N GLN A 50 5.10 19.69 -27.65
CA GLN A 50 4.27 18.99 -28.62
C GLN A 50 3.66 19.95 -29.66
N CYS A 51 3.12 21.10 -29.22
CA CYS A 51 2.61 22.13 -30.12
C CYS A 51 3.68 22.64 -31.11
N GLN A 52 4.95 22.74 -30.67
CA GLN A 52 6.06 23.13 -31.53
C GLN A 52 6.38 22.06 -32.58
N VAL A 53 6.35 20.78 -32.21
CA VAL A 53 6.60 19.66 -33.13
C VAL A 53 5.48 19.54 -34.16
N ALA A 54 4.21 19.65 -33.74
CA ALA A 54 3.05 19.56 -34.63
C ALA A 54 3.03 20.65 -35.72
N ARG A 55 3.55 21.85 -35.42
CA ARG A 55 3.71 22.94 -36.42
C ARG A 55 4.78 22.62 -37.47
N THR A 56 5.74 21.76 -37.14
CA THR A 56 6.87 21.40 -38.00
C THR A 56 6.56 20.19 -38.88
N PHE A 57 5.70 19.29 -38.41
CA PHE A 57 5.28 18.08 -39.12
C PHE A 57 3.74 18.00 -39.14
N PRO A 58 3.07 18.63 -40.13
CA PRO A 58 1.62 18.79 -40.17
C PRO A 58 0.83 17.53 -40.55
N GLU A 59 1.44 16.34 -40.51
CA GLU A 59 0.71 15.08 -40.67
C GLU A 59 -0.24 14.90 -39.48
N PRO A 60 -1.55 14.68 -39.71
CA PRO A 60 -2.51 14.48 -38.64
C PRO A 60 -2.26 13.14 -37.96
N CYS A 61 -1.45 13.15 -36.91
CA CYS A 61 -1.33 12.01 -36.03
C CYS A 61 -2.62 11.92 -35.21
N SER A 62 -3.51 11.02 -35.62
CA SER A 62 -4.83 10.77 -35.03
C SER A 62 -4.78 10.21 -33.60
N SER A 63 -3.58 10.02 -33.05
CA SER A 63 -3.32 9.57 -31.68
C SER A 63 -2.45 10.54 -30.87
N CYS A 64 -2.27 11.78 -31.31
CA CYS A 64 -1.61 12.81 -30.51
C CYS A 64 -2.52 13.19 -29.33
N SER A 65 -2.41 12.46 -28.23
CA SER A 65 -2.87 12.90 -26.92
C SER A 65 -2.11 14.17 -26.51
N ASP A 66 -2.77 15.09 -25.81
CA ASP A 66 -2.26 16.38 -25.30
C ASP A 66 -1.11 16.25 -24.27
N GLY A 67 -0.60 15.03 -24.09
CA GLY A 67 0.40 14.66 -23.11
C GLY A 67 -0.03 13.40 -22.37
N PRO A 68 0.87 12.81 -21.56
CA PRO A 68 0.52 11.67 -20.71
C PRO A 68 -0.50 12.02 -19.63
N PHE A 69 -0.56 13.28 -19.17
CA PHE A 69 -1.60 13.75 -18.25
C PHE A 69 -1.95 15.20 -18.57
N GLY A 70 -3.20 15.60 -18.33
CA GLY A 70 -3.61 17.00 -18.49
C GLY A 70 -3.12 17.91 -17.37
N THR A 71 -3.15 17.44 -16.12
CA THR A 71 -2.73 18.17 -14.90
C THR A 71 -2.30 17.17 -13.82
N HIS A 72 -1.76 17.65 -12.69
CA HIS A 72 -1.53 16.81 -11.52
C HIS A 72 -2.81 16.12 -11.01
N LEU A 73 -3.99 16.76 -11.13
CA LEU A 73 -5.27 16.17 -10.70
C LEU A 73 -5.63 14.94 -11.53
N ASP A 74 -5.37 14.98 -12.82
CA ASP A 74 -5.59 13.86 -13.73
C ASP A 74 -4.66 12.69 -13.37
N MET A 75 -3.38 12.99 -13.13
CA MET A 75 -2.41 12.00 -12.65
C MET A 75 -2.83 11.38 -11.32
N TYR A 76 -3.18 12.19 -10.33
CA TYR A 76 -3.59 11.69 -9.02
C TYR A 76 -4.90 10.90 -9.09
N SER A 77 -5.88 11.36 -9.88
CA SER A 77 -7.12 10.62 -10.08
C SER A 77 -6.88 9.25 -10.72
N THR A 78 -5.94 9.18 -11.67
CA THR A 78 -5.51 7.92 -12.29
C THR A 78 -4.85 7.01 -11.26
N ILE A 79 -3.93 7.52 -10.44
CA ILE A 79 -3.29 6.76 -9.34
C ILE A 79 -4.33 6.27 -8.33
N ASP A 80 -5.27 7.12 -7.92
CA ASP A 80 -6.33 6.79 -6.97
C ASP A 80 -7.32 5.74 -7.51
N SER A 81 -7.39 5.58 -8.83
CA SER A 81 -8.23 4.58 -9.50
C SER A 81 -7.60 3.20 -9.59
N ILE A 82 -6.33 3.03 -9.20
CA ILE A 82 -5.66 1.72 -9.19
C ILE A 82 -6.44 0.75 -8.29
N VAL A 83 -6.94 -0.32 -8.89
CA VAL A 83 -7.72 -1.36 -8.20
C VAL A 83 -6.83 -2.47 -7.64
N ASP A 84 -5.65 -2.67 -8.21
CA ASP A 84 -4.72 -3.72 -7.81
C ASP A 84 -4.21 -3.47 -6.39
N GLY A 85 -4.45 -4.44 -5.49
CA GLY A 85 -4.09 -4.30 -4.08
C GLY A 85 -4.91 -3.24 -3.34
N SER A 86 -6.05 -2.78 -3.89
CA SER A 86 -6.90 -1.77 -3.25
C SER A 86 -7.43 -2.25 -1.89
N ALA A 87 -7.34 -1.37 -0.90
CA ALA A 87 -7.76 -1.64 0.47
C ALA A 87 -8.34 -0.36 1.12
N PRO A 88 -9.37 0.28 0.56
CA PRO A 88 -9.76 1.68 0.83
C PRO A 88 -9.77 2.09 2.32
N TRP A 89 -9.45 3.35 2.58
CA TRP A 89 -9.52 3.91 3.93
C TRP A 89 -10.94 3.84 4.48
N ARG A 90 -11.04 3.38 5.72
CA ARG A 90 -12.26 3.40 6.53
C ARG A 90 -12.06 4.32 7.71
N CYS A 91 -13.15 4.91 8.18
CA CYS A 91 -13.16 5.72 9.39
C CYS A 91 -14.14 5.09 10.38
N LEU A 92 -13.66 4.87 11.61
CA LEU A 92 -14.55 4.64 12.74
C LEU A 92 -14.44 5.80 13.70
N GLN A 93 -15.52 6.09 14.40
CA GLN A 93 -15.56 7.13 15.41
C GLN A 93 -15.70 6.50 16.79
N THR A 94 -14.84 6.88 17.73
CA THR A 94 -14.93 6.38 19.10
C THR A 94 -16.13 7.01 19.82
N VAL A 95 -16.78 6.21 20.66
CA VAL A 95 -17.87 6.67 21.52
C VAL A 95 -17.31 6.92 22.91
N VAL A 96 -17.60 8.10 23.45
CA VAL A 96 -17.22 8.45 24.83
C VAL A 96 -18.08 7.63 25.79
N ASP A 97 -17.43 6.94 26.73
CA ASP A 97 -18.13 6.16 27.74
C ASP A 97 -18.95 7.11 28.65
N PRO A 98 -20.29 6.97 28.68
CA PRO A 98 -21.16 7.86 29.45
C PRO A 98 -21.02 7.68 30.97
N THR A 99 -20.37 6.58 31.42
CA THR A 99 -20.17 6.28 32.84
C THR A 99 -18.87 6.85 33.40
N LEU A 100 -18.11 7.62 32.61
CA LEU A 100 -16.86 8.21 33.06
C LEU A 100 -17.05 9.11 34.28
N PRO A 101 -16.19 8.98 35.31
CA PRO A 101 -16.26 9.86 36.47
C PRO A 101 -15.90 11.29 36.09
N ARG A 102 -16.39 12.29 36.86
CA ARG A 102 -16.15 13.72 36.57
C ARG A 102 -14.67 14.09 36.47
N ASN A 103 -13.81 13.41 37.23
CA ASN A 103 -12.37 13.59 37.25
C ASN A 103 -11.62 12.73 36.21
N ALA A 104 -12.32 12.09 35.26
CA ALA A 104 -11.66 11.39 34.17
C ALA A 104 -10.75 12.36 33.38
N PRO A 105 -9.62 11.88 32.83
CA PRO A 105 -8.77 12.68 31.96
C PRO A 105 -9.53 13.21 30.74
N GLU A 106 -9.22 14.43 30.29
CA GLU A 106 -9.91 15.07 29.14
C GLU A 106 -9.84 14.23 27.86
N TRP A 107 -8.72 13.56 27.61
CA TRP A 107 -8.56 12.69 26.43
C TRP A 107 -9.56 11.51 26.41
N LYS A 108 -10.15 11.11 27.55
CA LYS A 108 -11.20 10.08 27.58
C LYS A 108 -12.59 10.63 27.28
N LYS A 109 -12.77 11.95 27.39
CA LYS A 109 -14.06 12.64 27.26
C LYS A 109 -14.36 13.12 25.83
N VAL A 110 -13.41 12.93 24.91
CA VAL A 110 -13.53 13.32 23.52
C VAL A 110 -13.66 12.10 22.60
N SER A 111 -14.39 12.30 21.52
CA SER A 111 -14.52 11.34 20.44
C SER A 111 -13.38 11.53 19.43
N TYR A 112 -12.81 10.43 18.95
CA TYR A 112 -11.75 10.41 17.97
C TYR A 112 -12.21 9.73 16.69
N GLN A 113 -11.77 10.26 15.55
CA GLN A 113 -11.85 9.55 14.29
C GLN A 113 -10.58 8.72 14.12
N VAL A 114 -10.76 7.42 13.89
CA VAL A 114 -9.68 6.48 13.61
C VAL A 114 -9.80 6.07 12.15
N TRP A 115 -8.82 6.49 11.36
CA TRP A 115 -8.68 6.09 9.96
C TRP A 115 -7.83 4.83 9.87
N TYR A 116 -8.32 3.81 9.20
CA TYR A 116 -7.64 2.53 9.06
C TYR A 116 -7.94 1.88 7.70
N ARG A 117 -7.04 1.01 7.24
CA ARG A 117 -7.31 0.08 6.13
C ARG A 117 -7.78 -1.23 6.76
N ASP A 118 -8.76 -1.90 6.14
CA ASP A 118 -9.27 -3.19 6.64
C ASP A 118 -8.15 -4.23 6.67
N PRO A 119 -7.70 -4.71 7.86
CA PRO A 119 -6.55 -5.60 7.96
C PRO A 119 -6.70 -6.86 7.13
N ASP A 120 -7.90 -7.45 7.10
CA ASP A 120 -8.18 -8.67 6.35
C ASP A 120 -7.98 -8.44 4.85
N THR A 121 -8.41 -7.28 4.34
CA THR A 121 -8.21 -6.90 2.94
C THR A 121 -6.74 -6.69 2.62
N VAL A 122 -6.00 -5.99 3.49
CA VAL A 122 -4.56 -5.75 3.31
C VAL A 122 -3.79 -7.07 3.28
N ILE A 123 -4.07 -7.97 4.21
CA ILE A 123 -3.39 -9.27 4.30
C ILE A 123 -3.74 -10.14 3.10
N ALA A 124 -5.01 -10.21 2.71
CA ALA A 124 -5.41 -10.94 1.51
C ALA A 124 -4.69 -10.43 0.26
N ASN A 125 -4.52 -9.12 0.13
CA ASN A 125 -3.77 -8.50 -0.98
C ASN A 125 -2.29 -8.90 -0.96
N ILE A 126 -1.63 -8.85 0.20
CA ILE A 126 -0.23 -9.29 0.35
C ILE A 126 -0.09 -10.78 -0.01
N LEU A 127 -0.95 -11.63 0.55
CA LEU A 127 -0.89 -13.09 0.36
C LEU A 127 -1.22 -13.53 -1.07
N THR A 128 -2.03 -12.76 -1.81
CA THR A 128 -2.39 -13.05 -3.20
C THR A 128 -1.32 -12.56 -4.20
N ASN A 129 -0.45 -11.65 -3.78
CA ASN A 129 0.63 -11.15 -4.61
C ASN A 129 1.86 -12.07 -4.53
N ALA A 130 2.15 -12.73 -5.66
CA ALA A 130 3.23 -13.69 -5.78
C ALA A 130 4.64 -13.08 -5.67
N GLU A 131 4.78 -11.76 -5.83
CA GLU A 131 6.05 -11.07 -5.65
C GLU A 131 6.52 -11.16 -4.20
N PHE A 132 5.58 -11.12 -3.23
CA PHE A 132 5.88 -11.25 -1.81
C PHE A 132 6.17 -12.69 -1.35
N ALA A 133 6.11 -13.69 -2.24
CA ALA A 133 6.27 -15.10 -1.86
C ALA A 133 7.63 -15.42 -1.21
N LYS A 134 8.63 -14.54 -1.38
CA LYS A 134 9.97 -14.68 -0.77
C LYS A 134 10.25 -13.64 0.32
N ASP A 135 9.29 -12.77 0.61
CA ASP A 135 9.47 -11.63 1.51
C ASP A 135 9.04 -11.94 2.96
N PHE A 136 8.55 -13.16 3.23
CA PHE A 136 8.24 -13.61 4.58
C PHE A 136 8.53 -15.11 4.77
N ASP A 137 8.85 -15.47 6.01
CA ASP A 137 9.06 -16.86 6.40
C ASP A 137 7.71 -17.58 6.61
N VAL A 138 7.46 -18.62 5.83
CA VAL A 138 6.22 -19.43 5.90
C VAL A 138 6.19 -20.40 7.08
N ALA A 139 7.33 -20.59 7.77
CA ALA A 139 7.47 -21.51 8.88
C ALA A 139 8.47 -20.95 9.91
N PRO A 140 8.28 -21.26 11.21
CA PRO A 140 9.26 -20.89 12.21
C PRO A 140 10.56 -21.66 11.98
N TYR A 141 11.68 -21.01 12.27
CA TYR A 141 13.01 -21.57 12.05
C TYR A 141 13.95 -21.25 13.22
N VAL A 142 15.16 -21.82 13.18
CA VAL A 142 16.21 -21.56 14.16
C VAL A 142 17.44 -21.10 13.39
N HIS A 143 17.86 -19.86 13.62
CA HIS A 143 19.09 -19.32 13.07
C HIS A 143 20.22 -19.46 14.09
N LEU A 144 21.27 -20.18 13.71
CA LEU A 144 22.48 -20.38 14.51
C LEU A 144 23.67 -19.74 13.79
N ASP A 145 24.55 -19.10 14.54
CA ASP A 145 25.81 -18.59 14.01
C ASP A 145 26.88 -19.70 13.86
N GLY A 146 28.07 -19.32 13.37
CA GLY A 146 29.20 -20.25 13.23
C GLY A 146 29.72 -20.85 14.55
N ALA A 147 29.29 -20.33 15.70
CA ALA A 147 29.60 -20.82 17.03
C ALA A 147 28.43 -21.62 17.65
N TRP A 148 27.41 -22.01 16.85
CA TRP A 148 26.21 -22.72 17.29
C TRP A 148 25.34 -21.95 18.29
N LYS A 149 25.50 -20.63 18.37
CA LYS A 149 24.69 -19.79 19.22
C LYS A 149 23.47 -19.30 18.45
N ARG A 150 22.31 -19.36 19.11
CA ARG A 150 21.05 -18.89 18.53
C ARG A 150 21.03 -17.37 18.41
N HIS A 151 20.65 -16.89 17.23
CA HIS A 151 20.43 -15.48 16.95
C HIS A 151 18.93 -15.20 16.85
N TRP A 152 18.48 -14.10 17.46
CA TRP A 152 17.07 -13.68 17.46
C TRP A 152 16.97 -12.34 16.75
N ALA A 153 16.46 -12.33 15.52
CA ALA A 153 16.37 -11.13 14.69
C ALA A 153 15.00 -10.97 14.00
N ASP A 154 14.14 -11.98 14.08
CA ASP A 154 12.85 -12.05 13.39
C ASP A 154 11.78 -12.64 14.32
N PHE A 155 10.52 -12.30 14.07
CA PHE A 155 9.37 -12.83 14.79
C PHE A 155 9.24 -14.35 14.61
N MET A 156 9.51 -14.87 13.41
CA MET A 156 9.39 -16.30 13.11
C MET A 156 10.49 -17.15 13.76
N LEU A 157 11.56 -16.52 14.26
CA LEU A 157 12.55 -17.17 15.14
C LEU A 157 12.02 -17.38 16.56
N GLY A 158 10.90 -16.73 16.94
CA GLY A 158 10.30 -16.72 18.27
C GLY A 158 9.77 -18.07 18.76
N ASN A 159 9.85 -18.30 20.08
CA ASN A 159 9.16 -19.46 20.70
C ASN A 159 7.65 -19.42 20.47
N PHE A 160 7.06 -18.22 20.41
CA PHE A 160 5.65 -18.02 20.11
C PHE A 160 5.28 -18.63 18.74
N ALA A 161 6.01 -18.27 17.69
CA ALA A 161 5.77 -18.79 16.33
C ALA A 161 5.94 -20.31 16.28
N TRP A 162 6.97 -20.85 16.94
CA TRP A 162 7.19 -22.29 17.04
C TRP A 162 6.03 -23.03 17.73
N GLN A 163 5.59 -22.55 18.89
CA GLN A 163 4.51 -23.17 19.64
C GLN A 163 3.18 -23.18 18.87
N HIS A 164 2.87 -22.08 18.18
CA HIS A 164 1.65 -22.01 17.36
C HIS A 164 1.74 -22.86 16.10
N ALA A 165 2.89 -22.93 15.42
CA ALA A 165 3.05 -23.83 14.29
C ALA A 165 2.88 -25.30 14.69
N VAL A 166 3.37 -25.70 15.87
CA VAL A 166 3.13 -27.04 16.42
C VAL A 166 1.65 -27.27 16.72
N TYR A 167 0.95 -26.30 17.30
CA TYR A 167 -0.49 -26.44 17.53
C TYR A 167 -1.28 -26.60 16.23
N ILE A 168 -0.95 -25.78 15.22
CA ILE A 168 -1.56 -25.85 13.89
C ILE A 168 -1.29 -27.21 13.26
N SER A 169 -0.06 -27.73 13.33
CA SER A 169 0.29 -29.01 12.67
C SER A 169 -0.35 -30.24 13.31
N LEU A 170 -0.91 -30.14 14.51
CA LEU A 170 -1.65 -31.21 15.18
C LEU A 170 -3.08 -31.36 14.67
N ASP A 171 -3.63 -30.36 13.99
CA ASP A 171 -4.94 -30.44 13.33
C ASP A 171 -4.77 -30.94 11.89
N ASN A 172 -5.47 -32.01 11.52
CA ASN A 172 -5.41 -32.52 10.15
C ASN A 172 -6.12 -31.57 9.15
N CYS A 173 -7.04 -30.72 9.63
CA CYS A 173 -7.79 -29.77 8.80
C CYS A 173 -6.95 -28.57 8.34
N THR A 174 -5.78 -28.35 8.94
CA THR A 174 -4.87 -27.23 8.65
C THR A 174 -3.67 -27.68 7.81
N THR A 175 -3.74 -28.85 7.17
CA THR A 175 -2.67 -29.34 6.30
C THR A 175 -2.38 -28.32 5.19
N GLY A 176 -1.14 -27.83 5.14
CA GLY A 176 -0.71 -26.80 4.18
C GLY A 176 -1.00 -25.36 4.61
N ALA A 177 -1.57 -25.14 5.80
CA ALA A 177 -1.68 -23.81 6.39
C ALA A 177 -0.33 -23.31 6.91
N MET A 178 -0.19 -21.99 7.00
CA MET A 178 0.95 -21.32 7.59
C MET A 178 0.50 -20.38 8.70
N LEU A 179 1.38 -20.15 9.68
CA LEU A 179 1.18 -19.08 10.65
C LEU A 179 1.52 -17.74 9.98
N ALA A 180 0.55 -16.84 9.86
CA ALA A 180 0.74 -15.48 9.35
C ALA A 180 0.55 -14.48 10.51
N PRO A 181 1.62 -14.15 11.26
CA PRO A 181 1.50 -13.20 12.37
C PRO A 181 1.28 -11.78 11.83
N ILE A 182 0.20 -11.13 12.27
CA ILE A 182 -0.12 -9.76 11.87
C ILE A 182 0.42 -8.82 12.95
N ILE A 183 1.51 -8.13 12.63
CA ILE A 183 2.11 -7.12 13.52
C ILE A 183 1.58 -5.76 13.09
N LEU A 184 0.55 -5.28 13.79
CA LEU A 184 0.00 -3.96 13.55
C LEU A 184 0.77 -2.92 14.36
N GLY A 185 1.38 -1.96 13.67
CA GLY A 185 1.88 -0.73 14.27
C GLY A 185 0.86 0.38 14.03
N THR A 186 0.38 1.02 15.09
CA THR A 186 -0.25 2.32 14.92
C THR A 186 0.87 3.33 14.71
N ASP A 187 0.94 3.94 13.53
CA ASP A 187 1.74 5.15 13.39
C ASP A 187 1.10 6.19 14.32
N LYS A 188 1.73 6.41 15.47
CA LYS A 188 1.37 7.53 16.34
C LYS A 188 1.95 8.77 15.68
N THR A 189 1.28 9.25 14.64
CA THR A 189 1.37 10.65 14.28
C THR A 189 0.98 11.43 15.53
N THR A 190 1.96 12.10 16.11
CA THR A 190 1.76 12.93 17.29
C THR A 190 0.91 14.13 16.85
N VAL A 191 -0.41 13.95 16.81
CA VAL A 191 -1.35 15.05 16.77
C VAL A 191 -1.29 15.66 18.16
N LEU A 192 -0.64 16.82 18.23
CA LEU A 192 -0.56 17.76 19.35
C LEU A 192 -1.01 17.16 20.69
N VAL A 193 -0.03 16.80 21.51
CA VAL A 193 -0.24 16.79 22.96
C VAL A 193 -0.59 18.23 23.35
N ALA A 194 -1.87 18.57 23.26
CA ALA A 194 -2.45 19.63 24.06
C ALA A 194 -2.55 19.09 25.50
N THR A 195 -1.40 18.85 26.15
CA THR A 195 -1.32 19.04 27.59
C THR A 195 -1.36 20.54 27.82
N GLY A 196 -2.55 21.12 27.60
CA GLY A 196 -2.91 22.39 28.20
C GLY A 196 -3.20 22.07 29.66
N LEU A 197 -2.25 22.45 30.52
CA LEU A 197 -2.33 22.75 31.95
C LEU A 197 -3.34 21.98 32.81
#